data_AF-A0A7K3XPE0-F1
#
_entry.id   AF-A0A7K3XPE0-F1
#
_cell.length_a   1.000
_cell.length_b   1.000
_cell.length_c   1.000
_cell.angle_alpha   90.00
_cell.angle_beta   90.00
_cell.angle_gamma   90.00
#
_symmetry.space_group_name_H-M   'P 1'
#
loop_
_entity.id
_entity.type
_entity.pdbx_description
1 polymer ?
#
loop_
_entity_poly.entity_id
_entity_poly.type
_entity_poly.pdbx_seq_one_letter_code
_entity_poly.pdbx_strand_id
1 'polypeptide(L)'
;MKKIILFVALIMLVVTGFAQQKPMVLWFNKPAWQPAEFTYDQKVFKNSFHFEDKGWYEALPLGNGRMGAMVFGGVLKERIQLNEETLWDGYPRDAVNPESGKYLPEIQALMFAGKNDEAEALATKKMMGEPLNIKAYQSLGDLLIDFTNTAGDTVYTDYKRWLSLDSALTVTQFKYQNKN
;
A
#
# COMPACT_ATOMS: atom_id res chain seq x y z
N MET A 1 38.88 -51.27 -18.63
CA MET A 1 37.48 -50.80 -18.79
C MET A 1 36.78 -50.45 -17.46
N LYS A 2 37.46 -49.81 -16.49
CA LYS A 2 36.83 -49.42 -15.19
C LYS A 2 37.04 -47.95 -14.78
N LYS A 3 37.78 -47.15 -15.55
CA LYS A 3 38.09 -45.74 -15.22
C LYS A 3 37.25 -44.68 -15.96
N ILE A 4 36.51 -45.08 -17.01
CA ILE A 4 35.72 -44.14 -17.83
C ILE A 4 34.30 -43.93 -17.27
N ILE A 5 33.77 -44.89 -16.50
CA ILE A 5 32.39 -44.84 -15.97
C ILE A 5 32.27 -43.82 -14.81
N LEU A 6 33.35 -43.54 -14.07
CA LEU A 6 33.30 -42.61 -12.94
C LEU A 6 33.19 -41.13 -13.36
N PHE A 7 33.69 -40.77 -14.55
CA PHE A 7 33.70 -39.37 -15.01
C PHE A 7 32.35 -38.92 -15.57
N VAL A 8 31.57 -39.85 -16.15
CA VAL A 8 30.22 -39.57 -16.66
C VAL A 8 29.19 -39.45 -15.52
N ALA A 9 29.35 -40.23 -14.46
CA ALA A 9 28.50 -40.12 -13.27
C ALA A 9 28.70 -38.79 -12.51
N LEU A 10 29.92 -38.23 -12.54
CA LEU A 10 30.22 -36.95 -11.88
C LEU A 10 29.62 -35.76 -12.63
N ILE A 11 29.49 -35.83 -13.96
CA ILE A 11 28.86 -34.77 -14.77
C ILE A 11 27.33 -34.82 -14.67
N MET A 12 26.71 -35.99 -14.51
CA MET A 12 25.27 -36.08 -14.22
C MET A 12 24.88 -35.61 -12.82
N LEU A 13 25.83 -35.55 -11.87
CA LEU A 13 25.53 -35.10 -10.50
C LEU A 13 25.54 -33.57 -10.33
N VAL A 14 26.01 -32.81 -11.33
CA VAL A 14 26.14 -31.34 -11.22
C VAL A 14 24.89 -30.60 -11.73
N VAL A 15 23.90 -31.30 -12.28
CA VAL A 15 22.69 -30.65 -12.84
C VAL A 15 21.53 -30.55 -11.83
N THR A 16 21.60 -31.22 -10.68
CA THR A 16 20.51 -31.24 -9.70
C THR A 16 20.78 -30.36 -8.48
N GLY A 17 21.02 -29.07 -8.69
CA GLY A 17 21.43 -28.17 -7.61
C GLY A 17 21.01 -26.71 -7.69
N PHE A 18 20.41 -26.24 -8.79
CA PHE A 18 19.67 -24.99 -8.72
C PHE A 18 18.33 -25.31 -8.04
N ALA A 19 18.30 -25.18 -6.71
CA ALA A 19 17.04 -25.10 -5.99
C ALA A 19 16.26 -23.95 -6.63
N GLN A 20 15.28 -24.28 -7.47
CA GLN A 20 14.39 -23.30 -8.04
C GLN A 20 13.72 -22.60 -6.88
N GLN A 21 14.05 -21.32 -6.68
CA GLN A 21 13.51 -20.50 -5.61
C GLN A 21 11.98 -20.61 -5.67
N LYS A 22 11.36 -20.96 -4.53
CA LYS A 22 9.90 -21.02 -4.46
C LYS A 22 9.35 -19.65 -4.85
N PRO A 23 8.35 -19.59 -5.76
CA PRO A 23 7.81 -18.32 -6.21
C PRO A 23 7.31 -17.53 -5.00
N MET A 24 7.77 -16.29 -4.87
CA MET A 24 7.40 -15.42 -3.76
C MET A 24 6.08 -14.75 -4.09
N VAL A 25 4.99 -15.38 -3.68
CA VAL A 25 3.63 -14.93 -4.00
C VAL A 25 2.80 -14.70 -2.74
N LEU A 26 2.16 -13.53 -2.68
CA LEU A 26 1.04 -13.27 -1.79
C LEU A 26 -0.25 -13.55 -2.58
N TRP A 27 -1.14 -14.41 -2.10
CA TRP A 27 -2.32 -14.81 -2.87
C TRP A 27 -3.59 -14.95 -2.03
N PHE A 28 -4.73 -14.78 -2.68
CA PHE A 28 -6.07 -14.89 -2.09
C PHE A 28 -7.01 -15.67 -3.05
N ASN A 29 -7.99 -16.38 -2.49
CA ASN A 29 -9.02 -17.13 -3.22
C ASN A 29 -10.38 -16.40 -3.29
N LYS A 30 -10.42 -15.13 -2.88
CA LYS A 30 -11.60 -14.26 -2.98
C LYS A 30 -11.18 -12.83 -3.33
N PRO A 31 -12.08 -12.04 -3.95
CA PRO A 31 -11.87 -10.60 -4.10
C PRO A 31 -11.62 -9.93 -2.75
N ALA A 32 -10.87 -8.82 -2.76
CA ALA A 32 -10.85 -7.91 -1.62
C ALA A 32 -12.25 -7.33 -1.41
N TRP A 33 -12.63 -7.09 -0.15
CA TRP A 33 -13.92 -6.48 0.12
C TRP A 33 -14.02 -5.06 -0.46
N GLN A 34 -15.15 -4.77 -1.09
CA GLN A 34 -15.52 -3.43 -1.56
C GLN A 34 -17.05 -3.31 -1.59
N PRO A 35 -17.62 -2.09 -1.48
CA PRO A 35 -19.06 -1.91 -1.63
C PRO A 35 -19.52 -2.29 -3.05
N ALA A 36 -20.79 -2.69 -3.19
CA ALA A 36 -21.40 -3.07 -4.48
C ALA A 36 -21.40 -1.92 -5.49
N GLU A 37 -21.53 -0.69 -4.99
CA GLU A 37 -21.32 0.54 -5.74
C GLU A 37 -20.29 1.38 -4.98
N PHE A 38 -19.19 1.72 -5.63
CA PHE A 38 -18.16 2.54 -5.02
C PHE A 38 -18.46 4.03 -5.19
N THR A 39 -18.61 4.74 -4.08
CA THR A 39 -18.60 6.20 -4.05
C THR A 39 -18.04 6.68 -2.71
N TYR A 40 -17.25 7.76 -2.76
CA TYR A 40 -16.73 8.45 -1.57
C TYR A 40 -17.84 9.02 -0.67
N ASP A 41 -19.07 9.15 -1.19
CA ASP A 41 -20.20 9.66 -0.42
C ASP A 41 -20.91 8.62 0.46
N GLN A 42 -20.56 7.34 0.33
CA GLN A 42 -21.19 6.30 1.17
C GLN A 42 -20.85 6.49 2.64
N LYS A 43 -21.81 6.14 3.51
CA LYS A 43 -21.65 6.23 4.97
C LYS A 43 -20.39 5.54 5.48
N VAL A 44 -19.99 4.43 4.86
CA VAL A 44 -18.78 3.67 5.24
C VAL A 44 -17.50 4.51 5.11
N PHE A 45 -17.44 5.46 4.17
CA PHE A 45 -16.27 6.33 3.99
C PHE A 45 -16.39 7.67 4.74
N LYS A 46 -17.55 7.96 5.35
CA LYS A 46 -17.81 9.16 6.15
C LYS A 46 -17.59 8.96 7.65
N ASN A 47 -17.53 7.70 8.10
CA ASN A 47 -17.20 7.36 9.47
C ASN A 47 -15.69 7.38 9.70
N SER A 48 -15.27 7.45 10.96
CA SER A 48 -13.87 7.30 11.35
C SER A 48 -13.27 6.04 10.72
N PHE A 49 -12.06 6.16 10.17
CA PHE A 49 -11.37 5.05 9.53
C PHE A 49 -11.12 3.91 10.53
N HIS A 50 -11.72 2.75 10.29
CA HIS A 50 -11.54 1.54 11.07
C HIS A 50 -10.60 0.60 10.30
N PHE A 51 -9.40 0.38 10.83
CA PHE A 51 -8.41 -0.49 10.18
C PHE A 51 -8.89 -1.95 10.10
N GLU A 52 -9.91 -2.32 10.88
CA GLU A 52 -10.55 -3.64 10.82
C GLU A 52 -11.42 -3.82 9.57
N ASP A 53 -11.75 -2.75 8.84
CA ASP A 53 -12.49 -2.79 7.59
C ASP A 53 -11.56 -3.26 6.45
N LYS A 54 -11.47 -4.59 6.35
CA LYS A 54 -10.45 -5.34 5.59
C LYS A 54 -10.33 -5.02 4.09
N GLY A 55 -11.20 -4.21 3.50
CA GLY A 55 -11.25 -4.01 2.04
C GLY A 55 -9.94 -3.52 1.43
N TRP A 56 -9.49 -2.33 1.84
CA TRP A 56 -8.25 -1.75 1.31
C TRP A 56 -7.01 -2.56 1.72
N TYR A 57 -6.99 -3.08 2.94
CA TYR A 57 -5.88 -3.91 3.46
C TYR A 57 -5.80 -5.30 2.81
N GLU A 58 -6.91 -5.80 2.23
CA GLU A 58 -6.92 -7.02 1.45
C GLU A 58 -6.45 -6.79 0.01
N ALA A 59 -6.43 -5.55 -0.50
CA ALA A 59 -6.00 -5.25 -1.87
C ALA A 59 -4.48 -5.44 -2.05
N LEU A 60 -4.05 -5.77 -3.27
CA LEU A 60 -2.64 -6.05 -3.57
C LEU A 60 -1.92 -4.78 -4.03
N PRO A 61 -0.83 -4.37 -3.36
CA PRO A 61 -0.07 -3.19 -3.75
C PRO A 61 0.83 -3.46 -4.97
N LEU A 62 0.89 -2.49 -5.87
CA LEU A 62 1.91 -2.37 -6.92
C LEU A 62 2.43 -0.94 -6.98
N GLY A 63 3.65 -0.77 -7.47
CA GLY A 63 4.17 0.56 -7.73
C GLY A 63 5.53 0.54 -8.41
N ASN A 64 5.92 1.69 -8.93
CA ASN A 64 7.21 1.90 -9.60
C ASN A 64 8.06 2.98 -8.93
N GLY A 65 7.81 3.26 -7.65
CA GLY A 65 8.44 4.34 -6.88
C GLY A 65 7.65 5.65 -6.94
N ARG A 66 7.12 6.02 -8.11
CA ARG A 66 6.33 7.24 -8.31
C ARG A 66 4.82 7.01 -8.26
N MET A 67 4.34 6.07 -9.07
CA MET A 67 2.94 5.66 -9.13
C MET A 67 2.74 4.44 -8.24
N GLY A 68 1.63 4.44 -7.50
CA GLY A 68 1.17 3.32 -6.69
C GLY A 68 -0.24 2.90 -7.09
N ALA A 69 -0.55 1.62 -6.88
CA ALA A 69 -1.88 1.06 -7.11
C ALA A 69 -2.23 0.02 -6.04
N MET A 70 -3.47 0.00 -5.60
CA MET A 70 -4.05 -1.06 -4.78
C MET A 70 -5.13 -1.78 -5.58
N VAL A 71 -4.88 -3.06 -5.91
CA VAL A 71 -5.73 -3.86 -6.80
C VAL A 71 -6.67 -4.75 -5.99
N PHE A 72 -7.98 -4.57 -6.16
CA PHE A 72 -9.00 -5.25 -5.35
C PHE A 72 -9.35 -6.66 -5.88
N GLY A 73 -9.29 -6.88 -7.18
CA GLY A 73 -9.59 -8.18 -7.79
C GLY A 73 -11.09 -8.41 -8.03
N GLY A 74 -11.88 -7.36 -8.24
CA GLY A 74 -13.33 -7.50 -8.41
C GLY A 74 -13.71 -8.29 -9.66
N VAL A 75 -14.74 -9.15 -9.55
CA VAL A 75 -15.19 -10.03 -10.65
C VAL A 75 -16.02 -9.29 -11.70
N LEU A 76 -17.01 -8.51 -11.26
CA LEU A 76 -17.90 -7.73 -12.14
C LEU A 76 -17.46 -6.28 -12.28
N LYS A 77 -16.98 -5.73 -11.17
CA LYS A 77 -16.48 -4.36 -11.08
C LYS A 77 -15.13 -4.44 -10.41
N GLU A 78 -14.07 -4.23 -11.17
CA GLU A 78 -12.72 -4.09 -10.62
C GLU A 78 -12.53 -2.65 -10.14
N ARG A 79 -11.78 -2.52 -9.05
CA ARG A 79 -11.36 -1.25 -8.48
C ARG A 79 -9.85 -1.28 -8.33
N ILE A 80 -9.20 -0.29 -8.92
CA ILE A 80 -7.78 -0.04 -8.71
C ILE A 80 -7.65 1.36 -8.13
N GLN A 81 -7.39 1.44 -6.83
CA GLN A 81 -7.08 2.73 -6.21
C GLN A 81 -5.68 3.14 -6.62
N LEU A 82 -5.51 4.39 -7.03
CA LEU A 82 -4.27 4.94 -7.56
C LEU A 82 -3.67 5.98 -6.62
N ASN A 83 -2.35 6.03 -6.60
CA ASN A 83 -1.54 6.98 -5.88
C ASN A 83 -0.42 7.51 -6.77
N GLU A 84 -0.02 8.76 -6.53
CA GLU A 84 1.14 9.39 -7.16
C GLU A 84 1.93 10.13 -6.07
N GLU A 85 3.25 9.94 -6.00
CA GLU A 85 4.06 10.36 -4.85
C GLU A 85 4.04 11.87 -4.54
N THR A 86 3.82 12.70 -5.55
CA THR A 86 3.87 14.17 -5.47
C THR A 86 2.51 14.80 -5.20
N LEU A 87 1.43 14.02 -5.16
CA LEU A 87 0.09 14.53 -4.89
C LEU A 87 -0.14 14.80 -3.41
N TRP A 88 0.14 16.03 -2.99
CA TRP A 88 -0.05 16.52 -1.62
C TRP A 88 -0.99 17.72 -1.60
N ASP A 89 -1.71 17.91 -0.49
CA ASP A 89 -2.46 19.16 -0.27
C ASP A 89 -1.50 20.35 -0.08
N GLY A 90 -1.98 21.55 -0.41
CA GLY A 90 -1.28 22.81 -0.19
C GLY A 90 -0.27 23.16 -1.26
N TYR A 91 0.78 23.86 -0.84
CA TYR A 91 1.76 24.49 -1.71
C TYR A 91 3.09 24.68 -0.96
N PRO A 92 4.22 24.84 -1.68
CA PRO A 92 5.51 25.14 -1.06
C PRO A 92 5.43 26.37 -0.17
N ARG A 93 5.91 26.25 1.06
CA ARG A 93 5.87 27.32 2.05
C ARG A 93 7.05 27.22 2.99
N ASP A 94 7.43 28.36 3.56
CA ASP A 94 8.27 28.37 4.74
C ASP A 94 7.41 28.05 5.97
N ALA A 95 7.90 27.15 6.82
CA ALA A 95 7.29 26.78 8.08
C ALA A 95 8.17 27.15 9.29
N VAL A 96 9.29 27.84 9.04
CA VAL A 96 10.20 28.33 10.08
C VAL A 96 9.45 29.34 10.95
N ASN A 97 9.46 29.10 12.25
CA ASN A 97 8.97 30.05 13.22
C ASN A 97 10.11 31.03 13.58
N PRO A 98 9.96 32.33 13.28
CA PRO A 98 11.02 33.32 13.49
C PRO A 98 11.35 33.56 14.97
N GLU A 99 10.41 33.27 15.89
CA GLU A 99 10.63 33.45 17.33
C GLU A 99 11.42 32.29 17.96
N SER A 100 11.57 31.15 17.28
CA SER A 100 12.17 29.94 17.87
C SER A 100 13.60 30.16 18.34
N GLY A 101 14.43 30.83 17.54
CA GLY A 101 15.81 31.13 17.90
C GLY A 101 15.94 32.09 19.09
N LYS A 102 15.00 33.02 19.23
CA LYS A 102 14.97 34.03 20.30
C LYS A 102 14.69 33.43 21.67
N TYR A 103 13.81 32.43 21.75
CA TYR A 103 13.42 31.79 23.01
C TYR A 103 14.27 30.57 23.39
N LEU A 104 15.15 30.10 22.49
CA LEU A 104 16.03 28.95 22.76
C LEU A 104 16.87 29.11 24.06
N PRO A 105 17.52 30.26 24.34
CA PRO A 105 18.31 30.40 25.56
C PRO A 105 17.48 30.31 26.85
N GLU A 106 16.25 30.85 26.85
CA GLU A 106 15.35 30.83 28.00
C GLU A 106 14.86 29.41 28.28
N ILE A 107 14.49 28.68 27.24
CA ILE A 107 14.07 27.27 27.34
C ILE A 107 15.21 26.40 27.87
N GLN A 108 16.44 26.60 27.39
CA GLN A 108 17.63 25.91 27.91
C GLN A 108 17.86 26.23 29.39
N ALA A 109 17.72 27.49 29.81
CA ALA A 109 17.86 27.87 31.22
C ALA A 109 16.82 27.17 32.11
N LEU A 110 15.56 27.09 31.67
CA LEU A 110 14.50 26.37 32.38
C LEU A 110 14.82 24.87 32.51
N MET A 111 15.31 24.23 31.44
CA MET A 111 15.74 22.83 31.47
C MET A 111 16.90 22.60 32.46
N PHE A 112 17.94 23.46 32.44
CA PHE A 112 19.06 23.35 33.38
C PHE A 112 18.67 23.61 34.84
N ALA A 113 17.62 24.40 35.07
CA ALA A 113 17.04 24.62 36.39
C ALA A 113 16.07 23.50 36.83
N GLY A 114 15.85 22.46 36.02
CA GLY A 114 14.94 21.36 36.30
C GLY A 114 13.45 21.69 36.15
N LYS A 115 13.10 22.83 35.53
CA LYS A 115 11.73 23.31 35.33
C LYS A 115 11.15 22.80 33.99
N ASN A 116 11.00 21.48 33.87
CA ASN A 116 10.64 20.85 32.60
C ASN A 116 9.27 21.25 32.06
N ASP A 117 8.24 21.32 32.91
CA ASP A 117 6.88 21.70 32.48
C ASP A 117 6.83 23.14 31.94
N GLU A 118 7.57 24.06 32.58
CA GLU A 118 7.68 25.45 32.11
C GLU A 118 8.43 25.52 30.77
N ALA A 119 9.49 24.72 30.62
CA ALA A 119 10.25 24.62 29.38
C ALA A 119 9.41 24.06 28.23
N GLU A 120 8.65 22.99 28.47
CA GLU A 120 7.75 22.38 27.47
C GLU A 120 6.64 23.34 27.05
N ALA A 121 6.00 24.02 28.01
CA ALA A 121 4.95 24.99 27.72
C ALA A 121 5.47 26.16 26.86
N LEU A 122 6.66 26.68 27.17
CA LEU A 122 7.29 27.75 26.40
C LEU A 122 7.71 27.27 25.00
N ALA A 123 8.32 26.08 24.90
CA ALA A 123 8.71 25.47 23.63
C ALA A 123 7.50 25.22 22.71
N THR A 124 6.42 24.66 23.25
CA THR A 124 5.17 24.41 22.51
C THR A 124 4.58 25.70 21.93
N LYS A 125 4.78 26.84 22.62
CA LYS A 125 4.26 28.13 22.17
C LYS A 125 5.18 28.86 21.17
N LYS A 126 6.50 28.67 21.26
CA LYS A 126 7.50 29.52 20.59
C LYS A 126 8.43 28.79 19.64
N MET A 127 8.49 27.47 19.71
CA MET A 127 9.40 26.65 18.91
C MET A 127 8.69 25.76 17.88
N MET A 128 7.35 25.71 17.89
CA MET A 128 6.60 24.96 16.90
C MET A 128 6.59 25.68 15.56
N GLY A 129 6.55 24.91 14.48
CA GLY A 129 6.47 25.44 13.12
C GLY A 129 5.21 26.29 12.91
N GLU A 130 5.30 27.24 11.97
CA GLU A 130 4.19 28.10 11.58
C GLU A 130 3.83 27.85 10.10
N PRO A 131 2.87 26.93 9.85
CA PRO A 131 1.86 26.39 10.72
C PRO A 131 2.39 25.15 11.42
N LEU A 132 1.64 24.71 12.41
CA LEU A 132 1.99 23.56 13.22
C LEU A 132 2.17 22.28 12.39
N ASN A 133 1.34 22.10 11.35
CA ASN A 133 1.23 20.84 10.63
C ASN A 133 1.66 20.97 9.17
N ILE A 134 2.29 19.90 8.68
CA ILE A 134 2.51 19.66 7.26
C ILE A 134 1.17 19.24 6.64
N LYS A 135 0.99 19.55 5.36
CA LYS A 135 -0.20 19.16 4.61
C LYS A 135 -0.23 17.66 4.33
N ALA A 136 -1.42 17.10 4.20
CA ALA A 136 -1.60 15.66 4.05
C ALA A 136 -1.39 15.19 2.60
N TYR A 137 -0.80 14.00 2.46
CA TYR A 137 -0.77 13.26 1.22
C TYR A 137 -2.18 12.90 0.73
N GLN A 138 -2.41 12.91 -0.58
CA GLN A 138 -3.73 12.66 -1.17
C GLN A 138 -3.75 11.40 -2.03
N SER A 139 -4.90 10.73 -2.05
CA SER A 139 -5.17 9.67 -3.02
C SER A 139 -5.38 10.28 -4.40
N LEU A 140 -4.78 9.69 -5.45
CA LEU A 140 -5.00 10.18 -6.82
C LEU A 140 -6.44 9.92 -7.28
N GLY A 141 -7.00 8.80 -6.86
CA GLY A 141 -8.38 8.43 -7.12
C GLY A 141 -8.52 6.93 -7.34
N ASP A 142 -9.58 6.51 -8.01
CA ASP A 142 -9.83 5.11 -8.33
C ASP A 142 -10.13 4.93 -9.81
N LEU A 143 -9.51 3.93 -10.42
CA LEU A 143 -9.90 3.40 -11.71
C LEU A 143 -10.92 2.29 -11.47
N LEU A 144 -12.13 2.48 -12.00
CA LEU A 144 -13.20 1.49 -11.96
C LEU A 144 -13.34 0.84 -13.34
N ILE A 145 -13.33 -0.48 -13.39
CA ILE A 145 -13.54 -1.25 -14.62
C ILE A 145 -14.80 -2.08 -14.44
N ASP A 146 -15.83 -1.77 -15.22
CA ASP A 146 -17.11 -2.48 -15.23
C ASP A 146 -17.13 -3.48 -16.39
N PHE A 147 -17.29 -4.77 -16.09
CA PHE A 147 -17.40 -5.83 -17.08
C PHE A 147 -18.87 -5.92 -17.53
N THR A 148 -19.24 -5.11 -18.53
CA THR A 148 -20.61 -4.77 -18.97
C THR A 148 -21.50 -5.92 -19.50
N ASN A 149 -21.07 -7.18 -19.44
CA ASN A 149 -21.79 -8.30 -20.04
C ASN A 149 -22.24 -9.39 -19.05
N THR A 150 -22.59 -8.99 -17.82
CA THR A 150 -22.98 -9.92 -16.76
C THR A 150 -24.39 -9.64 -16.26
N ALA A 151 -25.39 -10.12 -17.00
CA ALA A 151 -26.78 -10.14 -16.54
C ALA A 151 -26.99 -11.28 -15.53
N GLY A 152 -27.52 -10.97 -14.35
CA GLY A 152 -28.01 -11.96 -13.37
C GLY A 152 -26.92 -12.75 -12.63
N ASP A 153 -27.25 -13.18 -11.40
CA ASP A 153 -26.44 -13.99 -10.46
C ASP A 153 -25.07 -14.45 -10.98
N THR A 154 -24.05 -13.64 -10.73
CA THR A 154 -22.69 -13.93 -11.18
C THR A 154 -22.15 -15.15 -10.46
N VAL A 155 -22.10 -16.26 -11.19
CA VAL A 155 -21.42 -17.47 -10.75
C VAL A 155 -20.02 -17.46 -11.35
N TYR A 156 -19.02 -17.26 -10.49
CA TYR A 156 -17.63 -17.44 -10.82
C TYR A 156 -17.07 -18.64 -10.05
N THR A 157 -16.10 -19.33 -10.66
CA THR A 157 -15.41 -20.48 -10.07
C THR A 157 -13.91 -20.32 -10.26
N ASP A 158 -13.13 -21.12 -9.53
CA ASP A 158 -11.65 -21.13 -9.61
C ASP A 158 -11.02 -19.74 -9.45
N TYR A 159 -11.58 -18.92 -8.55
CA TYR A 159 -11.06 -17.58 -8.31
C TYR A 159 -9.69 -17.64 -7.61
N LYS A 160 -8.75 -16.88 -8.16
CA LYS A 160 -7.45 -16.64 -7.56
C LYS A 160 -6.94 -15.26 -7.93
N ARG A 161 -6.42 -14.53 -6.95
CA ARG A 161 -5.61 -13.34 -7.20
C ARG A 161 -4.29 -13.43 -6.46
N TRP A 162 -3.22 -12.90 -7.04
CA TRP A 162 -1.90 -12.92 -6.40
C TRP A 162 -1.02 -11.76 -6.84
N LEU A 163 -0.09 -11.40 -5.97
CA LEU A 163 1.04 -10.51 -6.24
C LEU A 163 2.30 -11.36 -6.26
N SER A 164 2.98 -11.37 -7.41
CA SER A 164 4.31 -11.94 -7.58
C SER A 164 5.36 -10.91 -7.18
N LEU A 165 6.11 -11.19 -6.12
CA LEU A 165 7.22 -10.35 -5.66
C LEU A 165 8.45 -10.51 -6.57
N ASP A 166 8.54 -11.61 -7.31
CA ASP A 166 9.65 -11.88 -8.24
C ASP A 166 9.52 -11.05 -9.53
N SER A 167 8.28 -10.81 -9.99
CA SER A 167 8.01 -10.14 -11.27
C SER A 167 7.28 -8.80 -11.14
N ALA A 168 7.01 -8.34 -9.92
CA ALA A 168 6.22 -7.14 -9.63
C ALA A 168 4.89 -7.11 -10.43
N LEU A 169 4.16 -8.24 -10.44
CA LEU A 169 2.93 -8.40 -11.21
C LEU A 169 1.78 -8.86 -10.31
N THR A 170 0.64 -8.19 -10.42
CA THR A 170 -0.63 -8.68 -9.87
C THR A 170 -1.44 -9.35 -10.96
N VAL A 171 -2.04 -10.49 -10.62
CA VAL A 171 -2.95 -11.22 -11.52
C VAL A 171 -4.23 -11.53 -10.77
N THR A 172 -5.37 -11.30 -11.43
CA THR A 172 -6.68 -11.77 -11.01
C THR A 172 -7.19 -12.74 -12.06
N GLN A 173 -7.56 -13.94 -11.65
CA GLN A 173 -8.03 -15.02 -12.51
C GLN A 173 -9.28 -15.64 -11.92
N PHE A 174 -10.27 -15.88 -12.76
CA PHE A 174 -11.47 -16.64 -12.43
C PHE A 174 -12.10 -17.18 -13.71
N LYS A 175 -12.94 -18.20 -13.57
CA LYS A 175 -13.81 -18.67 -14.64
C LYS A 175 -15.19 -18.07 -14.44
N TYR A 176 -15.63 -17.31 -15.44
CA TYR A 176 -16.98 -16.77 -15.49
C TYR A 176 -17.91 -17.77 -16.17
N GLN A 177 -19.02 -18.13 -15.52
CA GLN A 177 -20.09 -18.93 -16.13
C GLN A 177 -21.27 -18.03 -16.44
N ASN A 178 -21.54 -17.84 -17.73
CA ASN A 178 -22.75 -17.16 -18.15
C ASN A 178 -23.94 -18.13 -17.99
N LYS A 179 -24.87 -17.83 -17.09
CA LYS A 179 -26.14 -18.58 -16.99
C LYS A 179 -27.08 -18.05 -18.08
N ASN A 180 -26.80 -18.38 -19.34
CA ASN A 180 -27.74 -18.24 -20.45
C ASN A 180 -28.24 -19.61 -20.88
#